data_AF-A0A238GUP8-F1
#
_entry.id   AF-A0A238GUP8-F1
#
_cell.length_a   1.000
_cell.length_b   1.000
_cell.length_c   1.000
_cell.angle_alpha   90.00
_cell.angle_beta   90.00
_cell.angle_gamma   90.00
#
_symmetry.space_group_name_H-M   'P 1'
#
loop_
_entity.id
_entity.type
_entity.pdbx_description
1 polymer ?
#
loop_
_entity_poly.entity_id
_entity_poly.type
_entity_poly.pdbx_seq_one_letter_code
_entity_poly.pdbx_strand_id
1 'polypeptide(L)'
;MPHNKLTKSQRELFCNLKAFLYTKAKNFTPIQDVKDMALILDTQAKILKCHNIEQLKQLCHILYNQGIKHTIMMQGLFLFFNYFKDNLKLRSFRMLSEEQVINFLFELAQNRKPSSMAKYVMYLRQFFDYLDRKRRYGFDFTLKNLAFAKTKESLPRHLNDKDLKSFLKTLLDYKPATSFEKRNKCILLIVILGGLRKCEVLNIELKHIQVEEQNYSILIQGKGRKERKAYIKKGLLEPSLNA
;
A
#
# COMPACT_ATOMS: atom_id res chain seq x y z
N MET A 1 -2.49 3.85 -35.03
CA MET A 1 -1.52 3.78 -33.92
C MET A 1 -0.99 2.35 -33.88
N PRO A 2 0.29 2.11 -34.20
CA PRO A 2 0.76 0.74 -34.44
C PRO A 2 0.66 -0.07 -33.15
N HIS A 3 -0.06 -1.19 -33.19
CA HIS A 3 -0.03 -2.20 -32.16
C HIS A 3 1.42 -2.68 -32.04
N ASN A 4 2.16 -2.12 -31.09
CA ASN A 4 3.56 -2.44 -30.87
C ASN A 4 3.64 -3.88 -30.36
N LYS A 5 3.83 -4.82 -31.30
CA LYS A 5 3.73 -6.26 -31.07
C LYS A 5 4.88 -6.65 -30.16
N LEU A 6 4.59 -7.01 -28.91
CA LEU A 6 5.61 -7.43 -27.96
C LEU A 6 6.47 -8.55 -28.56
N THR A 7 7.78 -8.51 -28.34
CA THR A 7 8.70 -9.60 -28.70
C THR A 7 8.39 -10.86 -27.89
N LYS A 8 8.96 -12.01 -28.27
CA LYS A 8 8.76 -13.28 -27.53
C LYS A 8 9.13 -13.13 -26.04
N SER A 9 10.29 -12.56 -25.75
CA SER A 9 10.78 -12.34 -24.38
C SER A 9 9.93 -11.33 -23.60
N GLN A 10 9.46 -10.26 -24.25
CA GLN A 10 8.55 -9.29 -23.63
C GLN A 10 7.18 -9.92 -23.29
N ARG A 11 6.63 -10.77 -24.17
CA ARG A 11 5.39 -11.52 -23.88
C ARG A 11 5.60 -12.51 -22.73
N GLU A 12 6.74 -13.16 -22.70
CA GLU A 12 7.13 -14.08 -21.62
C GLU A 12 7.14 -13.36 -20.26
N LEU A 13 7.82 -12.20 -20.17
CA LEU A 13 7.81 -11.36 -18.97
C LEU A 13 6.38 -10.90 -18.60
N PHE A 14 5.60 -10.42 -19.57
CA PHE A 14 4.21 -10.00 -19.31
C PHE A 14 3.35 -11.14 -18.73
N CYS A 15 3.41 -12.32 -19.32
CA CYS A 15 2.68 -13.50 -18.84
C CYS A 15 3.10 -13.89 -17.41
N ASN A 16 4.38 -13.76 -17.10
CA ASN A 16 4.91 -14.02 -15.77
C ASN A 16 4.44 -12.99 -14.73
N LEU A 17 4.42 -11.69 -15.08
CA LEU A 17 3.86 -10.64 -14.22
C LEU A 17 2.37 -10.88 -13.92
N LYS A 18 1.61 -11.26 -14.95
CA LYS A 18 0.19 -11.62 -14.84
C LYS A 18 -0.01 -12.79 -13.86
N ALA A 19 0.77 -13.85 -14.03
CA ALA A 19 0.71 -15.02 -13.15
C ALA A 19 1.17 -14.74 -11.71
N PHE A 20 2.16 -13.87 -11.55
CA PHE A 20 2.62 -13.44 -10.23
C PHE A 20 1.53 -12.64 -9.50
N LEU A 21 0.90 -11.68 -10.18
CA LEU A 21 -0.22 -10.92 -9.61
C LEU A 21 -1.38 -11.83 -9.23
N TYR A 22 -1.74 -12.78 -10.09
CA TYR A 22 -2.78 -13.77 -9.80
C TYR A 22 -2.47 -14.54 -8.50
N THR A 23 -1.22 -15.01 -8.36
CA THR A 23 -0.76 -15.73 -7.16
C THR A 23 -0.77 -14.83 -5.93
N LYS A 24 -0.34 -13.57 -6.06
CA LYS A 24 -0.38 -12.59 -4.97
C LYS A 24 -1.79 -12.28 -4.53
N ALA A 25 -2.72 -12.07 -5.46
CA ALA A 25 -4.13 -11.86 -5.14
C ALA A 25 -4.68 -13.05 -4.34
N LYS A 26 -4.37 -14.29 -4.73
CA LYS A 26 -4.78 -15.49 -3.99
C LYS A 26 -4.22 -15.53 -2.56
N ASN A 27 -2.92 -15.28 -2.40
CA ASN A 27 -2.23 -15.49 -1.13
C ASN A 27 -2.40 -14.35 -0.12
N PHE A 28 -2.64 -13.12 -0.59
CA PHE A 28 -2.68 -11.91 0.25
C PHE A 28 -4.07 -11.34 0.45
N THR A 29 -5.11 -12.09 0.07
CA THR A 29 -6.50 -11.72 0.36
C THR A 29 -6.85 -12.10 1.79
N PRO A 30 -7.11 -11.14 2.69
CA PRO A 30 -7.80 -11.44 3.94
C PRO A 30 -9.28 -11.66 3.62
N ILE A 31 -9.73 -12.91 3.68
CA ILE A 31 -11.14 -13.25 3.47
C ILE A 31 -11.91 -12.81 4.72
N GLN A 32 -12.75 -11.78 4.58
CA GLN A 32 -13.58 -11.26 5.68
C GLN A 32 -15.05 -11.65 5.51
N ASP A 33 -15.56 -11.63 4.27
CA ASP A 33 -16.91 -12.11 3.93
C ASP A 33 -16.97 -12.78 2.53
N VAL A 34 -18.05 -13.51 2.24
CA VAL A 34 -18.31 -14.25 0.98
C VAL A 34 -18.40 -13.30 -0.22
N LYS A 35 -18.90 -12.07 -0.03
CA LYS A 35 -18.96 -11.05 -1.08
C LYS A 35 -17.58 -10.58 -1.53
N ASP A 36 -16.63 -10.48 -0.60
CA ASP A 36 -15.24 -10.16 -0.91
C ASP A 36 -14.60 -11.27 -1.75
N MET A 37 -14.92 -12.53 -1.44
CA MET A 37 -14.44 -13.68 -2.21
C MET A 37 -14.92 -13.68 -3.66
N ALA A 38 -16.21 -13.42 -3.89
CA ALA A 38 -16.77 -13.36 -5.24
C ALA A 38 -16.09 -12.28 -6.10
N LEU A 39 -15.88 -11.09 -5.52
CA LEU A 39 -15.23 -9.96 -6.19
C LEU A 39 -13.76 -10.25 -6.55
N ILE A 40 -13.06 -10.99 -5.68
CA ILE A 40 -11.67 -11.35 -5.87
C ILE A 40 -11.52 -12.45 -6.92
N LEU A 41 -12.42 -13.44 -6.93
CA LEU A 41 -12.48 -14.47 -7.97
C LEU A 41 -12.78 -13.87 -9.35
N ASP A 42 -13.71 -12.91 -9.43
CA ASP A 42 -13.96 -12.15 -10.66
C ASP A 42 -12.71 -11.38 -11.11
N THR A 43 -12.04 -10.69 -10.19
CA THR A 43 -10.82 -9.94 -10.51
C THR A 43 -9.68 -10.87 -10.95
N GLN A 44 -9.57 -12.06 -10.36
CA GLN A 44 -8.63 -13.11 -10.79
C GLN A 44 -8.93 -13.62 -12.20
N ALA A 45 -10.20 -13.83 -12.53
CA ALA A 45 -10.61 -14.21 -13.88
C ALA A 45 -10.26 -13.09 -14.90
N LYS A 46 -10.45 -11.82 -14.52
CA LYS A 46 -10.04 -10.66 -15.32
C LYS A 46 -8.52 -10.59 -15.51
N ILE A 47 -7.74 -10.89 -14.47
CA ILE A 47 -6.28 -10.98 -14.58
C ILE A 47 -5.89 -12.03 -15.63
N LEU A 48 -6.52 -13.20 -15.65
CA LEU A 48 -6.19 -14.24 -16.65
C LEU A 48 -6.50 -13.78 -18.08
N LYS A 49 -7.59 -13.02 -18.28
CA LYS A 49 -8.01 -12.45 -19.57
C LYS A 49 -7.22 -11.21 -20.01
N CYS A 50 -6.37 -10.66 -19.16
CA CYS A 50 -5.59 -9.46 -19.45
C CYS A 50 -4.60 -9.65 -20.61
N HIS A 51 -4.56 -8.69 -21.55
CA HIS A 51 -3.75 -8.76 -22.78
C HIS A 51 -2.61 -7.74 -22.85
N ASN A 52 -2.63 -6.70 -22.03
CA ASN A 52 -1.58 -5.68 -22.01
C ASN A 52 -1.25 -5.19 -20.60
N ILE A 53 -0.13 -4.48 -20.47
CA ILE A 53 0.37 -4.00 -19.18
C ILE A 53 -0.55 -2.95 -18.53
N GLU A 54 -1.27 -2.16 -19.34
CA GLU A 54 -2.15 -1.09 -18.85
C GLU A 54 -3.40 -1.65 -18.19
N GLN A 55 -4.02 -2.67 -18.78
CA GLN A 55 -5.08 -3.45 -18.17
C GLN A 55 -4.62 -4.08 -16.85
N LEU A 56 -3.39 -4.61 -16.80
CA LEU A 56 -2.85 -5.22 -15.59
C LEU A 56 -2.64 -4.19 -14.47
N LYS A 57 -2.21 -2.97 -14.80
CA LYS A 57 -2.12 -1.84 -13.86
C LYS A 57 -3.49 -1.43 -13.31
N GLN A 58 -4.49 -1.32 -14.18
CA GLN A 58 -5.87 -1.01 -13.77
C GLN A 58 -6.41 -2.07 -12.80
N LEU A 59 -6.17 -3.35 -13.08
CA LEU A 59 -6.55 -4.44 -12.18
C LEU A 59 -5.82 -4.36 -10.83
N CYS A 60 -4.53 -4.02 -10.81
CA CYS A 60 -3.81 -3.76 -9.55
C CYS A 60 -4.44 -2.64 -8.72
N HIS A 61 -4.91 -1.57 -9.36
CA HIS A 61 -5.58 -0.46 -8.69
C HIS A 61 -6.95 -0.87 -8.14
N ILE A 62 -7.71 -1.67 -8.89
CA ILE A 62 -8.97 -2.26 -8.41
C ILE A 62 -8.72 -3.11 -7.16
N LEU A 63 -7.74 -4.03 -7.20
CA LEU A 63 -7.37 -4.86 -6.05
C LEU A 63 -6.90 -4.02 -4.83
N TYR A 64 -6.19 -2.92 -5.09
CA TYR A 64 -5.76 -1.99 -4.04
C TYR A 64 -6.97 -1.36 -3.34
N ASN A 65 -7.95 -0.88 -4.11
CA ASN A 65 -9.16 -0.27 -3.59
C ASN A 65 -10.07 -1.28 -2.86
N GLN A 66 -9.99 -2.55 -3.24
CA GLN A 66 -10.64 -3.67 -2.55
C GLN A 66 -9.92 -4.11 -1.26
N GLY A 67 -8.84 -3.42 -0.87
CA GLY A 67 -8.15 -3.67 0.40
C GLY A 67 -6.89 -4.54 0.32
N ILE A 68 -6.54 -5.07 -0.86
CA ILE A 68 -5.26 -5.77 -1.07
C ILE A 68 -4.14 -4.74 -1.30
N LYS A 69 -3.85 -3.95 -0.26
CA LYS A 69 -3.00 -2.76 -0.36
C LYS A 69 -1.57 -3.03 -0.85
N HIS A 70 -1.08 -4.26 -0.71
CA HIS A 70 0.26 -4.65 -1.17
C HIS A 70 0.42 -4.65 -2.71
N THR A 71 -0.67 -4.69 -3.48
CA THR A 71 -0.61 -4.63 -4.95
C THR A 71 0.00 -3.34 -5.48
N ILE A 72 -0.01 -2.25 -4.70
CA ILE A 72 0.66 -0.99 -5.06
C ILE A 72 2.17 -1.19 -5.33
N MET A 73 2.79 -2.19 -4.71
CA MET A 73 4.21 -2.50 -4.89
C MET A 73 4.51 -3.13 -6.26
N MET A 74 3.50 -3.62 -6.99
CA MET A 74 3.63 -4.06 -8.39
C MET A 74 4.14 -2.95 -9.30
N GLN A 75 4.02 -1.69 -8.90
CA GLN A 75 4.56 -0.55 -9.65
C GLN A 75 6.05 -0.73 -9.98
N GLY A 76 6.86 -1.29 -9.07
CA GLY A 76 8.27 -1.57 -9.34
C GLY A 76 8.46 -2.56 -10.51
N LEU A 77 7.60 -3.58 -10.59
CA LEU A 77 7.63 -4.57 -11.67
C LEU A 77 7.12 -4.01 -13.00
N PHE A 78 6.16 -3.07 -12.96
CA PHE A 78 5.70 -2.38 -14.17
C PHE A 78 6.76 -1.44 -14.73
N LEU A 79 7.52 -0.77 -13.86
CA LEU A 79 8.68 0.02 -14.27
C LEU A 79 9.75 -0.88 -14.88
N PHE A 80 10.01 -2.04 -14.28
CA PHE A 80 10.92 -3.04 -14.85
C PHE A 80 10.45 -3.54 -16.22
N PHE A 81 9.15 -3.80 -16.41
CA PHE A 81 8.60 -4.19 -17.70
C PHE A 81 8.84 -3.15 -18.78
N ASN A 82 8.61 -1.88 -18.47
CA ASN A 82 8.85 -0.79 -19.42
C ASN A 82 10.34 -0.69 -19.76
N TYR A 83 11.21 -0.71 -18.75
CA TYR A 83 12.65 -0.72 -18.96
C TYR A 83 13.11 -1.90 -19.83
N PHE A 84 12.62 -3.11 -19.53
CA PHE A 84 12.92 -4.31 -20.29
C PHE A 84 12.48 -4.16 -21.75
N LYS A 85 11.29 -3.61 -21.97
CA LYS A 85 10.75 -3.40 -23.32
C LYS A 85 11.59 -2.42 -24.13
N ASP A 86 12.02 -1.33 -23.52
CA ASP A 86 12.65 -0.21 -24.21
C ASP A 86 14.17 -0.41 -24.38
N ASN A 87 14.84 -1.06 -23.42
CA ASN A 87 16.30 -1.16 -23.37
C ASN A 87 16.86 -2.57 -23.59
N LEU A 88 16.07 -3.65 -23.37
CA LEU A 88 16.59 -5.02 -23.41
C LEU A 88 16.05 -5.81 -24.61
N LYS A 89 16.97 -6.26 -25.46
CA LYS A 89 16.67 -7.09 -26.65
C LYS A 89 17.14 -8.53 -26.45
N LEU A 90 16.37 -9.30 -25.70
CA LEU A 90 16.67 -10.71 -25.41
C LEU A 90 15.85 -11.67 -26.27
N ARG A 91 16.43 -12.82 -26.62
CA ARG A 91 15.72 -13.91 -27.33
C ARG A 91 14.70 -14.62 -26.43
N SER A 92 15.02 -14.78 -25.15
CA SER A 92 14.14 -15.29 -24.10
C SER A 92 14.36 -14.50 -22.81
N PHE A 93 13.31 -14.40 -21.99
CA PHE A 93 13.41 -13.79 -20.67
C PHE A 93 14.36 -14.56 -19.73
N ARG A 94 14.59 -15.86 -19.99
CA ARG A 94 15.56 -16.69 -19.24
C ARG A 94 17.01 -16.21 -19.37
N MET A 95 17.33 -15.45 -20.41
CA MET A 95 18.69 -14.92 -20.66
C MET A 95 18.95 -13.58 -19.96
N LEU A 96 18.02 -13.11 -19.14
CA LEU A 96 18.20 -11.90 -18.35
C LEU A 96 19.38 -12.11 -17.39
N SER A 97 20.37 -11.21 -17.41
CA SER A 97 21.51 -11.24 -16.49
C SER A 97 21.28 -10.36 -15.26
N GLU A 98 22.05 -10.61 -14.20
CA GLU A 98 22.02 -9.77 -12.99
C GLU A 98 22.35 -8.31 -13.31
N GLU A 99 23.38 -8.08 -14.13
CA GLU A 99 23.86 -6.75 -14.53
C GLU A 99 22.73 -5.91 -15.16
N GLN A 100 21.89 -6.51 -16.00
CA GLN A 100 20.75 -5.81 -16.61
C GLN A 100 19.71 -5.37 -15.57
N VAL A 101 19.48 -6.17 -14.53
CA VAL A 101 18.58 -5.82 -13.43
C VAL A 101 19.20 -4.74 -12.54
N ILE A 102 20.51 -4.82 -12.30
CA ILE A 102 21.25 -3.80 -11.53
C ILE A 102 21.22 -2.46 -12.25
N ASN A 103 21.45 -2.43 -13.57
CA ASN A 103 21.41 -1.20 -14.37
C ASN A 103 20.03 -0.52 -14.29
N PHE A 104 18.96 -1.30 -14.46
CA PHE A 104 17.59 -0.82 -14.24
C PHE A 104 17.41 -0.19 -12.85
N LEU A 105 17.87 -0.87 -11.82
CA LEU A 105 17.72 -0.40 -10.44
C LEU A 105 18.54 0.87 -10.17
N PHE A 106 19.72 0.99 -10.77
CA PHE A 106 20.59 2.15 -10.63
C PHE A 106 19.98 3.38 -11.31
N GLU A 107 19.49 3.24 -12.54
CA GLU A 107 18.76 4.31 -13.24
C GLU A 107 17.50 4.74 -12.46
N LEU A 108 16.76 3.77 -11.92
CA LEU A 108 15.56 4.06 -11.14
C LEU A 108 15.89 4.78 -9.83
N ALA A 109 17.02 4.47 -9.19
CA ALA A 109 17.44 5.09 -7.94
C ALA A 109 17.72 6.60 -8.08
N GLN A 110 18.14 7.06 -9.26
CA GLN A 110 18.41 8.49 -9.51
C GLN A 110 17.17 9.37 -9.30
N ASN A 111 15.98 8.81 -9.57
CA ASN A 111 14.71 9.54 -9.59
C ASN A 111 13.73 9.09 -8.50
N ARG A 112 14.18 8.30 -7.52
CA ARG A 112 13.31 7.71 -6.49
C ARG A 112 13.93 7.79 -5.11
N LYS A 113 13.06 7.99 -4.11
CA LYS A 113 13.47 7.95 -2.70
C LYS A 113 13.97 6.55 -2.32
N PRO A 114 14.98 6.41 -1.45
CA PRO A 114 15.50 5.08 -1.07
C PRO A 114 14.43 4.19 -0.41
N SER A 115 13.48 4.77 0.33
CA SER A 115 12.35 4.02 0.91
C SER A 115 11.40 3.43 -0.14
N SER A 116 11.27 4.06 -1.31
CA SER A 116 10.55 3.49 -2.46
C SER A 116 11.37 2.41 -3.14
N MET A 117 12.68 2.63 -3.32
CA MET A 117 13.59 1.65 -3.91
C MET A 117 13.61 0.35 -3.11
N ALA A 118 13.69 0.42 -1.78
CA ALA A 118 13.64 -0.75 -0.91
C ALA A 118 12.38 -1.61 -1.15
N LYS A 119 11.22 -0.97 -1.36
CA LYS A 119 9.96 -1.68 -1.67
C LYS A 119 9.99 -2.31 -3.05
N TYR A 120 10.49 -1.61 -4.06
CA TYR A 120 10.60 -2.14 -5.43
C TYR A 120 11.54 -3.33 -5.51
N VAL A 121 12.70 -3.26 -4.83
CA VAL A 121 13.69 -4.33 -4.77
C VAL A 121 13.14 -5.54 -4.02
N MET A 122 12.44 -5.31 -2.90
CA MET A 122 11.73 -6.38 -2.19
C MET A 122 10.72 -7.09 -3.11
N TYR A 123 9.95 -6.36 -3.91
CA TYR A 123 8.98 -6.96 -4.83
C TYR A 123 9.62 -7.66 -6.03
N LEU A 124 10.72 -7.12 -6.57
CA LEU A 124 11.54 -7.78 -7.60
C LEU A 124 12.10 -9.10 -7.09
N ARG A 125 12.69 -9.12 -5.88
CA ARG A 125 13.15 -10.36 -5.24
C ARG A 125 12.04 -11.39 -5.16
N GLN A 126 10.86 -11.02 -4.65
CA GLN A 126 9.72 -11.91 -4.56
C GLN A 126 9.22 -12.40 -5.92
N PHE A 127 9.35 -11.59 -6.96
CA PHE A 127 9.00 -11.96 -8.32
C PHE A 127 9.99 -12.99 -8.88
N PHE A 128 11.30 -12.74 -8.81
CA PHE A 128 12.31 -13.70 -9.26
C PHE A 128 12.27 -15.00 -8.46
N ASP A 129 12.12 -14.94 -7.13
CA ASP A 129 11.90 -16.12 -6.27
C ASP A 129 10.67 -16.93 -6.71
N TYR A 130 9.58 -16.26 -7.11
CA TYR A 130 8.40 -16.92 -7.65
C TYR A 130 8.71 -17.62 -8.97
N LEU A 131 9.47 -16.99 -9.87
CA LEU A 131 9.83 -17.57 -11.16
C LEU A 131 10.70 -18.81 -11.00
N ASP A 132 11.69 -18.78 -10.13
CA ASP A 132 12.56 -19.93 -9.90
C ASP A 132 11.77 -21.08 -9.28
N ARG A 133 11.00 -20.81 -8.21
CA ARG A 133 10.28 -21.86 -7.47
C ARG A 133 9.06 -22.42 -8.20
N LYS A 134 8.27 -21.57 -8.88
CA LYS A 134 6.99 -21.97 -9.48
C LYS A 134 7.05 -22.15 -11.00
N ARG A 135 7.99 -21.49 -11.68
CA ARG A 135 8.10 -21.52 -13.15
C ARG A 135 9.39 -22.17 -13.64
N ARG A 136 10.29 -22.60 -12.74
CA ARG A 136 11.55 -23.29 -13.06
C ARG A 136 12.39 -22.47 -14.05
N TYR A 137 12.53 -21.17 -13.79
CA TYR A 137 13.43 -20.31 -14.57
C TYR A 137 14.88 -20.66 -14.30
N GLY A 138 15.26 -20.73 -13.02
CA GLY A 138 16.61 -21.10 -12.60
C GLY A 138 17.61 -20.01 -12.96
N PHE A 139 17.29 -18.75 -12.63
CA PHE A 139 18.25 -17.66 -12.79
C PHE A 139 19.52 -17.94 -11.96
N ASP A 140 20.67 -17.62 -12.52
CA ASP A 140 21.99 -17.81 -11.91
C ASP A 140 22.35 -16.71 -10.90
N PHE A 141 21.47 -15.73 -10.71
CA PHE A 141 21.68 -14.60 -9.81
C PHE A 141 20.64 -14.52 -8.70
N THR A 142 21.02 -13.86 -7.61
CA THR A 142 20.08 -13.51 -6.53
C THR A 142 20.24 -12.04 -6.17
N LEU A 143 19.15 -11.28 -6.17
CA LEU A 143 19.17 -9.85 -5.89
C LEU A 143 19.44 -9.50 -4.41
N LYS A 144 20.07 -10.38 -3.63
CA LYS A 144 20.24 -10.30 -2.16
C LYS A 144 21.21 -9.19 -1.73
N ASN A 145 22.25 -8.92 -2.52
CA ASN A 145 23.34 -8.01 -2.18
C ASN A 145 23.09 -6.54 -2.56
N LEU A 146 21.92 -6.23 -3.14
CA LEU A 146 21.52 -4.86 -3.46
C LEU A 146 21.13 -4.08 -2.19
N ALA A 147 22.12 -3.43 -1.58
CA ALA A 147 21.92 -2.48 -0.50
C ALA A 147 21.80 -1.06 -1.08
N PHE A 148 20.59 -0.51 -1.10
CA PHE A 148 20.44 0.94 -1.27
C PHE A 148 20.82 1.61 0.03
N ALA A 149 21.49 2.77 -0.06
CA ALA A 149 21.85 3.56 1.11
C ALA A 149 20.64 3.67 2.05
N LYS A 150 20.79 3.19 3.30
CA LYS A 150 19.76 3.35 4.31
C LYS A 150 19.52 4.85 4.44
N THR A 151 18.28 5.29 4.19
CA THR A 151 17.89 6.65 4.55
C THR A 151 18.21 6.83 6.02
N LYS A 152 18.99 7.87 6.35
CA LYS A 152 19.23 8.30 7.73
C LYS A 152 17.88 8.28 8.46
N GLU A 153 17.79 7.55 9.56
CA GLU A 153 16.57 7.45 10.35
C GLU A 153 16.25 8.82 10.95
N SER A 154 15.55 9.66 10.19
CA SER A 154 15.02 10.91 10.68
C SER A 154 13.76 10.62 11.49
N LEU A 155 13.59 11.31 12.61
CA LEU A 155 12.31 11.31 13.30
C LEU A 155 11.20 11.63 12.31
N PRO A 156 10.05 10.92 12.38
CA PRO A 156 8.88 11.29 11.60
C PRO A 156 8.58 12.79 11.81
N ARG A 157 8.20 13.47 10.73
CA ARG A 157 7.71 14.85 10.84
C ARG A 157 6.53 14.86 11.79
N HIS A 158 6.64 15.65 12.85
CA HIS A 158 5.64 15.79 13.90
C HIS A 158 5.43 17.27 14.20
N LEU A 159 4.28 17.60 14.78
CA LEU A 159 4.06 18.92 15.36
C LEU A 159 4.87 19.00 16.65
N ASN A 160 5.65 20.06 16.81
CA ASN A 160 6.26 20.35 18.11
C ASN A 160 5.18 20.77 19.12
N ASP A 161 5.55 20.90 20.40
CA ASP A 161 4.61 21.23 21.48
C ASP A 161 3.83 22.54 21.22
N LYS A 162 4.52 23.57 20.70
CA LYS A 162 3.89 24.87 20.39
C LYS A 162 2.86 24.75 19.28
N ASP A 163 3.21 24.07 18.18
CA ASP A 163 2.33 23.87 17.03
C ASP A 163 1.13 22.99 17.39
N LEU A 164 1.35 21.95 18.21
CA LEU A 164 0.28 21.09 18.71
C LEU A 164 -0.70 21.87 19.58
N LYS A 165 -0.21 22.67 20.54
CA LYS A 165 -1.06 23.53 21.38
C LYS A 165 -1.83 24.55 20.56
N SER A 166 -1.18 25.20 19.60
CA SER A 166 -1.84 26.14 18.69
C SER A 166 -2.92 25.46 17.87
N PHE A 167 -2.63 24.29 17.29
CA PHE A 167 -3.58 23.52 16.52
C PHE A 167 -4.81 23.10 17.35
N LEU A 168 -4.58 22.57 18.57
CA LEU A 168 -5.64 22.20 19.49
C LEU A 168 -6.51 23.39 19.86
N LYS A 169 -5.91 24.54 20.20
CA LYS A 169 -6.65 25.77 20.50
C LYS A 169 -7.51 26.19 19.32
N THR A 170 -6.94 26.28 18.12
CA THR A 170 -7.69 26.63 16.89
C THR A 170 -8.86 25.67 16.67
N LEU A 171 -8.65 24.36 16.88
CA LEU A 171 -9.69 23.37 16.68
C LEU A 171 -10.81 23.49 17.73
N LEU A 172 -10.48 23.74 19.00
CA LEU A 172 -11.45 23.93 20.08
C LEU A 172 -12.28 25.21 19.85
N ASP A 173 -11.63 26.32 19.48
CA ASP A 173 -12.25 27.63 19.24
C ASP A 173 -13.08 27.67 17.94
N TYR A 174 -12.81 26.76 16.99
CA TYR A 174 -13.54 26.67 15.73
C TYR A 174 -15.03 26.36 15.95
N LYS A 175 -15.91 27.24 15.45
CA LYS A 175 -17.37 27.10 15.54
C LYS A 175 -17.90 26.46 14.25
N PRO A 176 -18.32 25.18 14.29
CA PRO A 176 -18.82 24.49 13.11
C PRO A 176 -20.24 24.96 12.76
N ALA A 177 -20.46 25.36 11.51
CA ALA A 177 -21.76 25.78 11.00
C ALA A 177 -22.62 24.60 10.51
N THR A 178 -21.98 23.51 10.09
CA THR A 178 -22.67 22.35 9.49
C THR A 178 -22.46 21.06 10.29
N SER A 179 -23.35 20.09 10.10
CA SER A 179 -23.19 18.74 10.68
C SER A 179 -21.89 18.06 10.22
N PHE A 180 -21.46 18.31 8.97
CA PHE A 180 -20.19 17.81 8.45
C PHE A 180 -18.99 18.41 9.17
N GLU A 181 -19.02 19.71 9.47
CA GLU A 181 -17.97 20.39 10.24
C GLU A 181 -17.92 19.90 11.68
N LYS A 182 -19.07 19.71 12.35
CA LYS A 182 -19.15 19.09 13.69
C LYS A 182 -18.49 17.71 13.70
N ARG A 183 -18.83 16.87 12.72
CA ARG A 183 -18.23 15.54 12.55
C ARG A 183 -16.72 15.63 12.32
N ASN A 184 -16.27 16.49 11.40
CA ASN A 184 -14.84 16.61 11.06
C ASN A 184 -14.01 17.13 12.25
N LYS A 185 -14.53 18.11 13.00
CA LYS A 185 -13.93 18.61 14.24
C LYS A 185 -13.78 17.48 15.26
N CYS A 186 -14.83 16.70 15.49
CA CYS A 186 -14.80 15.56 16.40
C CYS A 186 -13.77 14.50 15.97
N ILE A 187 -13.73 14.13 14.68
CA ILE A 187 -12.75 13.19 14.13
C ILE A 187 -11.31 13.67 14.41
N LEU A 188 -11.01 14.95 14.16
CA LEU A 188 -9.67 15.50 14.39
C LEU A 188 -9.30 15.50 15.88
N LEU A 189 -10.24 15.86 16.77
CA LEU A 189 -10.02 15.79 18.22
C LEU A 189 -9.74 14.36 18.67
N ILE A 190 -10.51 13.39 18.19
CA ILE A 190 -10.31 11.96 18.50
C ILE A 190 -8.93 11.48 18.02
N VAL A 191 -8.51 11.87 16.81
CA VAL A 191 -7.16 11.52 16.28
C VAL A 191 -6.06 12.04 17.19
N ILE A 192 -6.14 13.30 17.61
CA ILE A 192 -5.05 13.98 18.33
C ILE A 192 -5.04 13.60 19.80
N LEU A 193 -6.19 13.60 20.46
CA LEU A 193 -6.31 13.27 21.88
C LEU A 193 -6.14 11.76 22.13
N GLY A 194 -6.62 10.93 21.21
CA GLY A 194 -6.55 9.46 21.32
C GLY A 194 -5.32 8.82 20.67
N GLY A 195 -4.53 9.57 19.89
CA GLY A 195 -3.39 9.02 19.14
C GLY A 195 -3.81 7.92 18.16
N LEU A 196 -4.93 8.13 17.46
CA LEU A 196 -5.58 7.11 16.63
C LEU A 196 -5.17 7.22 15.17
N ARG A 197 -4.97 6.07 14.52
CA ARG A 197 -4.67 6.05 13.08
C ARG A 197 -5.92 6.39 12.27
N LYS A 198 -5.74 6.98 11.08
CA LYS A 198 -6.83 7.30 10.14
C LYS A 198 -7.83 6.12 9.97
N CYS A 199 -7.33 4.92 9.69
CA CYS A 199 -8.20 3.76 9.50
C CYS A 199 -8.87 3.27 10.79
N GLU A 200 -8.26 3.53 11.95
CA GLU A 200 -8.86 3.17 13.25
C GLU A 200 -10.08 4.08 13.51
N VAL A 201 -9.91 5.40 13.34
CA VAL A 201 -10.98 6.38 13.59
C VAL A 201 -12.17 6.20 12.64
N LEU A 202 -11.91 5.94 11.36
CA LEU A 202 -12.98 5.76 10.36
C LEU A 202 -13.82 4.49 10.59
N ASN A 203 -13.33 3.55 11.39
CA ASN A 203 -14.00 2.27 11.67
C ASN A 203 -14.57 2.21 13.11
N ILE A 204 -14.55 3.32 13.86
CA ILE A 204 -15.19 3.37 15.17
C ILE A 204 -16.71 3.28 14.98
N GLU A 205 -17.35 2.41 15.76
CA GLU A 205 -18.80 2.31 15.86
C GLU A 205 -19.24 2.81 17.23
N LEU A 206 -20.49 3.27 17.35
CA LEU A 206 -21.02 3.79 18.62
C LEU A 206 -20.92 2.77 19.76
N LYS A 207 -21.13 1.47 19.47
CA LYS A 207 -21.00 0.39 20.46
C LYS A 207 -19.59 0.23 21.04
N HIS A 208 -18.57 0.75 20.34
CA HIS A 208 -17.18 0.71 20.78
C HIS A 208 -16.82 1.86 21.72
N ILE A 209 -17.73 2.81 21.95
CA ILE A 209 -17.53 3.97 22.82
C ILE A 209 -18.28 3.74 24.12
N GLN A 210 -17.55 3.72 25.23
CA GLN A 210 -18.12 3.64 26.57
C GLN A 210 -17.85 4.93 27.33
N VAL A 211 -18.84 5.37 28.10
CA VAL A 211 -18.73 6.54 28.97
C VAL A 211 -18.29 6.04 30.34
N GLU A 212 -17.09 6.40 30.76
CA GLU A 212 -16.59 6.17 32.11
C GLU A 212 -16.71 7.46 32.93
N GLU A 213 -16.31 7.50 34.20
CA GLU A 213 -16.54 8.67 35.06
C GLU A 213 -15.87 9.94 34.49
N GLN A 214 -14.56 9.90 34.25
CA GLN A 214 -13.76 11.04 33.76
C GLN A 214 -13.39 10.98 32.28
N ASN A 215 -13.60 9.83 31.63
CA ASN A 215 -13.10 9.55 30.27
C ASN A 215 -14.19 8.93 29.39
N TYR A 216 -14.00 9.07 28.08
CA TYR A 216 -14.55 8.15 27.09
C TYR A 216 -13.52 7.04 26.85
N SER A 217 -13.92 5.78 26.93
CA SER A 217 -13.10 4.66 26.49
C SER A 217 -13.55 4.15 25.13
N ILE A 218 -12.61 4.02 24.21
CA ILE A 218 -12.86 3.66 22.81
C ILE A 218 -12.14 2.35 22.52
N LEU A 219 -12.91 1.31 22.22
CA LEU A 219 -12.38 0.02 21.75
C LEU A 219 -11.94 0.15 20.29
N ILE A 220 -10.68 -0.21 20.02
CA ILE A 220 -10.06 -0.08 18.71
C ILE A 220 -9.56 -1.43 18.24
N GLN A 221 -9.95 -1.80 17.03
CA GLN A 221 -9.42 -2.95 16.33
C GLN A 221 -8.17 -2.56 15.54
N GLY A 222 -7.02 -2.92 16.08
CA GLY A 222 -5.70 -2.71 15.47
C GLY A 222 -5.31 -3.79 14.45
N LYS A 223 -4.05 -3.72 14.01
CA LYS A 223 -3.50 -4.65 13.01
C LYS A 223 -3.58 -6.10 13.53
N GLY A 224 -4.07 -7.00 12.68
CA GLY A 224 -4.20 -8.41 13.00
C GLY A 224 -5.37 -8.74 13.93
N ARG A 225 -6.42 -7.91 13.92
CA ARG A 225 -7.60 -8.03 14.81
C ARG A 225 -7.25 -7.95 16.30
N LYS A 226 -6.12 -7.35 16.65
CA LYS A 226 -5.74 -7.10 18.04
C LYS A 226 -6.52 -5.91 18.56
N GLU A 227 -7.17 -6.08 19.70
CA GLU A 227 -7.96 -5.02 20.32
C GLU A 227 -7.12 -4.22 21.32
N ARG A 228 -7.39 -2.92 21.41
CA ARG A 228 -6.85 -2.04 22.44
C ARG A 228 -7.89 -1.00 22.82
N LYS A 229 -7.81 -0.45 24.03
CA LYS A 229 -8.60 0.72 24.44
C LYS A 229 -7.78 2.00 24.31
N ALA A 230 -8.39 3.07 23.84
CA ALA A 230 -7.90 4.43 24.02
C ALA A 230 -8.84 5.18 24.96
N TYR A 231 -8.27 6.09 25.75
CA TYR A 231 -9.01 6.89 26.71
C TYR A 231 -8.88 8.37 26.35
N ILE A 232 -10.02 9.07 26.31
CA ILE A 232 -10.08 10.51 26.01
C ILE A 232 -10.80 11.18 27.18
N LYS A 233 -10.16 12.17 27.81
CA LYS A 233 -10.76 12.93 28.92
C LYS A 233 -12.00 13.68 28.45
N LYS A 234 -13.10 13.52 29.19
CA LYS A 234 -14.39 14.20 28.89
C LYS A 234 -14.26 15.71 28.81
N GLY A 235 -13.58 16.31 29.80
CA GLY A 235 -13.39 17.77 29.87
C GLY A 235 -12.65 18.38 28.67
N LEU A 236 -11.93 17.58 27.87
CA LEU A 236 -11.28 18.05 26.63
C LEU A 236 -12.19 17.98 25.40
N LEU A 237 -13.25 17.15 25.44
CA LEU A 237 -14.11 16.86 24.29
C LEU A 237 -15.50 17.49 24.42
N GLU A 238 -16.12 17.42 25.61
CA GLU A 238 -17.48 17.90 25.87
C GLU A 238 -17.70 19.39 25.55
N PRO A 239 -16.77 20.33 25.85
CA PRO A 239 -16.92 21.73 25.46
C PRO A 239 -17.04 21.94 23.95
N SER A 240 -16.46 21.03 23.16
CA SER A 240 -16.52 21.04 21.70
C SER A 240 -17.72 20.33 21.11
N LEU A 241 -18.36 19.43 21.86
CA LEU A 241 -19.55 18.68 21.41
C LEU A 241 -20.84 19.47 21.63
N ASN A 242 -20.87 20.31 22.67
CA ASN A 242 -22.04 21.11 23.06
C ASN A 242 -22.09 22.51 22.41
N ALA A 243 -21.11 22.84 21.55
CA ALA A 243 -21.05 24.07 20.76
C ALA A 243 -21.67 23.90 19.35
#